data_AF-A0A967N7B8-F1
#
_entry.id   AF-A0A967N7B8-F1
#
_cell.length_a   1.000
_cell.length_b   1.000
_cell.length_c   1.000
_cell.angle_alpha   90.00
_cell.angle_beta   90.00
_cell.angle_gamma   90.00
#
_symmetry.space_group_name_H-M   'P 1'
#
loop_
_entity.id
_entity.type
_entity.pdbx_description
1 polymer ?
#
loop_
_entity_poly.entity_id
_entity_poly.type
_entity_poly.pdbx_seq_one_letter_code
_entity_poly.pdbx_strand_id
1 'polypeptide(L)'
;MLVAPAILYPAGMSVAEAVYRIVVRGVRSAAPLFARGGSKLARGLRGRRDAAEALVSWGEVCRRPGSPAAWFHAPSVGEGLQARSVMEILGREVPGVQLAFTHFSPSAVALARRMPADVAGYLPWDLPDEMGAVLDAVRPSLLAFTKT
;
A
#
# COMPACT_ATOMS: atom_id res chain seq x y z
N MET A 1 21.30 25.48 2.38
CA MET A 1 21.62 24.77 1.13
C MET A 1 21.86 23.31 1.49
N LEU A 2 20.80 22.48 1.48
CA LEU A 2 20.88 21.06 1.81
C LEU A 2 20.98 20.27 0.49
N VAL A 3 22.12 19.62 0.30
CA VAL A 3 22.36 18.72 -0.83
C VAL A 3 21.51 17.48 -0.58
N ALA A 4 20.45 17.29 -1.36
CA ALA A 4 19.73 16.01 -1.39
C ALA A 4 20.71 14.93 -1.87
N PRO A 5 20.86 13.78 -1.17
CA PRO A 5 21.66 12.69 -1.71
C PRO A 5 20.99 12.22 -2.99
N ALA A 6 21.72 12.28 -4.11
CA ALA A 6 21.32 11.63 -5.34
C ALA A 6 21.24 10.12 -5.04
N ILE A 7 20.03 9.61 -4.88
CA ILE A 7 19.83 8.17 -4.76
C ILE A 7 20.18 7.59 -6.13
N LEU A 8 21.37 7.01 -6.23
CA LEU A 8 21.86 6.28 -7.41
C LEU A 8 21.05 4.98 -7.52
N TYR A 9 19.86 5.05 -8.10
CA TYR A 9 19.25 3.87 -8.69
C TYR A 9 20.04 3.53 -9.96
N PRO A 10 20.43 2.27 -10.20
CA PRO A 10 21.03 1.90 -11.47
C PRO A 10 20.06 2.27 -12.59
N ALA A 11 20.54 3.08 -13.54
CA ALA A 11 19.77 3.49 -14.71
C ALA A 11 19.62 2.27 -15.65
N GLY A 12 18.65 1.41 -15.36
CA GLY A 12 18.36 0.22 -16.15
C GLY A 12 17.69 -0.87 -15.34
N MET A 13 16.66 -1.51 -15.92
CA MET A 13 16.00 -2.66 -15.32
C MET A 13 16.97 -3.84 -15.27
N SER A 14 17.19 -4.40 -14.08
CA SER A 14 17.98 -5.63 -13.97
C SER A 14 17.23 -6.83 -14.55
N VAL A 15 17.94 -7.87 -14.99
CA VAL A 15 17.31 -9.13 -15.42
C VAL A 15 16.44 -9.72 -14.31
N ALA A 16 16.89 -9.64 -13.05
CA ALA A 16 16.12 -10.11 -11.90
C ALA A 16 14.80 -9.34 -11.73
N GLU A 17 14.83 -8.02 -11.91
CA GLU A 17 13.63 -7.19 -11.88
C GLU A 17 12.68 -7.49 -13.05
N ALA A 18 13.22 -7.71 -14.25
CA ALA A 18 12.41 -8.11 -15.40
C ALA A 18 11.71 -9.46 -15.16
N VAL A 19 12.44 -10.45 -14.67
CA VAL A 19 11.90 -11.77 -14.30
C VAL A 19 10.84 -11.63 -13.21
N TYR A 20 11.12 -10.87 -12.15
CA TYR A 20 10.16 -10.60 -11.07
C TYR A 20 8.86 -10.01 -11.61
N ARG A 21 8.95 -8.95 -12.44
CA ARG A 21 7.78 -8.30 -13.04
C ARG A 21 6.97 -9.26 -13.91
N ILE A 22 7.63 -10.12 -14.70
CA ILE A 22 6.96 -11.15 -15.51
C ILE A 22 6.20 -12.13 -14.61
N VAL A 23 6.83 -12.61 -13.54
CA VAL A 23 6.20 -13.54 -12.58
C VAL A 23 5.00 -12.89 -11.91
N VAL A 24 5.14 -11.67 -11.39
CA VAL A 24 4.04 -10.95 -10.71
C VAL A 24 2.89 -10.68 -11.68
N ARG A 25 3.17 -10.28 -12.93
CA ARG A 25 2.15 -10.14 -13.98
C ARG A 25 1.43 -11.46 -14.26
N GLY A 26 2.18 -12.55 -14.40
CA GLY A 26 1.61 -13.88 -14.58
C GLY A 26 0.69 -14.29 -13.43
N VAL A 27 1.12 -14.07 -12.19
CA VAL A 27 0.30 -14.34 -10.98
C VAL A 27 -0.95 -13.46 -10.96
N ARG A 28 -0.84 -12.16 -11.25
CA ARG A 28 -2.00 -11.24 -11.33
C ARG A 28 -3.00 -11.70 -12.38
N SER A 29 -2.55 -12.05 -13.58
CA SER A 29 -3.42 -12.53 -14.67
C SER A 29 -4.10 -13.86 -14.33
N ALA A 30 -3.40 -14.76 -13.62
CA ALA A 30 -3.96 -16.04 -13.18
C ALA A 30 -4.80 -15.95 -11.90
N ALA A 31 -4.69 -14.85 -11.13
CA ALA A 31 -5.33 -14.68 -9.83
C ALA A 31 -6.84 -14.98 -9.82
N PRO A 32 -7.65 -14.57 -10.82
CA PRO A 32 -9.09 -14.87 -10.84
C PRO A 32 -9.43 -16.36 -10.80
N LEU A 33 -8.53 -17.23 -11.30
CA LEU A 33 -8.73 -18.69 -11.29
C LEU A 33 -8.63 -19.27 -9.88
N PHE A 34 -7.79 -18.68 -9.03
CA PHE A 34 -7.51 -19.12 -7.67
C PHE A 34 -8.20 -18.26 -6.61
N ALA A 35 -8.93 -17.23 -7.03
CA ALA A 35 -9.67 -16.31 -6.19
C ALA A 35 -11.05 -16.85 -5.76
N ARG A 36 -11.31 -18.16 -5.86
CA ARG A 36 -12.57 -18.80 -5.43
C ARG A 36 -12.39 -19.55 -4.11
N GLY A 37 -13.45 -19.56 -3.28
CA GLY A 37 -13.46 -20.28 -2.00
C GLY A 37 -12.85 -19.52 -0.80
N GLY A 38 -12.74 -20.21 0.33
CA GLY A 38 -12.42 -19.64 1.64
C GLY A 38 -10.96 -19.72 2.08
N SER A 39 -10.03 -20.12 1.21
CA SER A 39 -8.61 -20.25 1.59
C SER A 39 -7.95 -18.89 1.84
N LYS A 40 -6.82 -18.87 2.58
CA LYS A 40 -6.02 -17.65 2.79
C LYS A 40 -5.54 -17.08 1.46
N LEU A 41 -5.08 -17.94 0.54
CA LEU A 41 -4.68 -17.56 -0.80
C LEU A 41 -5.82 -16.87 -1.56
N ALA A 42 -6.99 -17.51 -1.64
CA ALA A 42 -8.14 -16.97 -2.36
C ALA A 42 -8.60 -15.61 -1.81
N ARG A 43 -8.61 -15.45 -0.48
CA ARG A 43 -8.88 -14.16 0.17
C ARG A 43 -7.85 -13.09 -0.17
N GLY A 44 -6.56 -13.44 -0.16
CA GLY A 44 -5.49 -12.52 -0.49
C GLY A 44 -5.55 -12.05 -1.94
N LEU A 45 -5.79 -12.97 -2.88
CA LEU A 45 -5.93 -12.65 -4.30
C LEU A 45 -7.15 -11.76 -4.58
N ARG A 46 -8.31 -12.08 -3.99
CA ARG A 46 -9.51 -11.22 -4.08
C ARG A 46 -9.24 -9.83 -3.51
N GLY A 47 -8.61 -9.76 -2.35
CA GLY A 47 -8.30 -8.50 -1.68
C GLY A 47 -7.40 -7.57 -2.48
N ARG A 48 -6.43 -8.13 -3.22
CA ARG A 48 -5.52 -7.33 -4.08
C ARG A 48 -6.14 -6.88 -5.39
N ARG A 49 -7.16 -7.59 -5.88
CA ARG A 49 -7.76 -7.32 -7.19
C ARG A 49 -8.21 -5.86 -7.31
N ASP A 50 -8.85 -5.35 -6.26
CA ASP A 50 -9.48 -4.03 -6.26
C ASP A 50 -8.70 -3.03 -5.39
N ALA A 51 -7.50 -3.41 -4.94
CA ALA A 51 -6.69 -2.62 -4.00
C ALA A 51 -6.17 -1.33 -4.62
N ALA A 52 -5.68 -1.39 -5.85
CA ALA A 52 -5.22 -0.20 -6.59
C ALA A 52 -6.37 0.78 -6.80
N GLU A 53 -7.52 0.28 -7.29
CA GLU A 53 -8.72 1.09 -7.55
C GLU A 53 -9.21 1.79 -6.28
N ALA A 54 -9.26 1.11 -5.14
CA ALA A 54 -9.68 1.71 -3.88
C ALA A 54 -8.76 2.88 -3.45
N LEU A 55 -7.44 2.72 -3.58
CA LEU A 55 -6.47 3.77 -3.22
C LEU A 55 -6.48 4.93 -4.21
N VAL A 56 -6.58 4.64 -5.52
CA VAL A 56 -6.69 5.65 -6.57
C VAL A 56 -7.98 6.46 -6.40
N SER A 57 -9.13 5.79 -6.26
CA SER A 57 -10.42 6.46 -6.07
C SER A 57 -10.42 7.35 -4.84
N TRP A 58 -9.86 6.88 -3.72
CA TRP A 58 -9.69 7.72 -2.55
C TRP A 58 -8.76 8.92 -2.81
N GLY A 59 -7.64 8.69 -3.51
CA GLY A 59 -6.68 9.72 -3.88
C GLY A 59 -7.26 10.79 -4.80
N GLU A 60 -8.19 10.43 -5.69
CA GLU A 60 -8.82 11.36 -6.62
C GLU A 60 -10.00 12.12 -6.00
N VAL A 61 -10.80 11.44 -5.16
CA VAL A 61 -12.07 11.99 -4.66
C VAL A 61 -11.93 12.60 -3.26
N CYS A 62 -11.12 12.00 -2.39
CA CYS A 62 -11.08 12.32 -0.95
C CYS A 62 -9.79 13.04 -0.54
N ARG A 63 -8.75 13.01 -1.36
CA ARG A 63 -7.47 13.67 -1.05
C ARG A 63 -7.64 15.18 -1.05
N ARG A 64 -7.24 15.83 0.04
CA ARG A 64 -7.28 17.28 0.23
C ARG A 64 -5.97 17.92 -0.24
N PRO A 65 -5.96 18.70 -1.34
CA PRO A 65 -4.77 19.40 -1.78
C PRO A 65 -4.16 20.24 -0.65
N GLY A 66 -2.84 20.19 -0.51
CA GLY A 66 -2.10 20.93 0.53
C GLY A 66 -2.09 20.30 1.93
N SER A 67 -2.97 19.35 2.24
CA SER A 67 -2.84 18.53 3.47
C SER A 67 -1.71 17.50 3.31
N PRO A 68 -0.91 17.17 4.34
CA PRO A 68 0.04 16.07 4.25
C PRO A 68 -0.69 14.73 4.20
N ALA A 69 -0.09 13.73 3.54
CA ALA A 69 -0.59 12.35 3.56
C ALA A 69 0.51 11.39 4.03
N ALA A 70 0.18 10.50 4.95
CA ALA A 70 1.09 9.45 5.40
C ALA A 70 0.49 8.08 5.12
N TRP A 71 1.24 7.25 4.40
CA TRP A 71 0.85 5.89 4.06
C TRP A 71 1.66 4.90 4.88
N PHE A 72 0.97 4.08 5.67
CA PHE A 72 1.54 2.99 6.45
C PHE A 72 1.27 1.63 5.77
N HIS A 73 2.31 0.82 5.63
CA HIS A 73 2.21 -0.56 5.22
C HIS A 73 2.65 -1.49 6.36
N ALA A 74 1.77 -2.42 6.74
CA ALA A 74 2.08 -3.46 7.71
C ALA A 74 1.70 -4.85 7.17
N PRO A 75 2.65 -5.77 6.98
CA PRO A 75 2.38 -7.02 6.28
C PRO A 75 1.46 -7.98 7.06
N SER A 76 1.40 -7.88 8.39
CA SER A 76 0.58 -8.74 9.24
C SER A 76 -0.13 -7.97 10.36
N VAL A 77 -0.88 -8.71 11.20
CA VAL A 77 -1.60 -8.15 12.36
C VAL A 77 -0.64 -7.56 13.39
N GLY A 78 0.48 -8.25 13.67
CA GLY A 78 1.44 -7.82 14.69
C GLY A 78 2.06 -6.47 14.34
N GLU A 79 2.58 -6.34 13.12
CA GLU A 79 3.09 -5.09 12.57
C GLU A 79 1.98 -4.03 12.45
N GLY A 80 0.74 -4.43 12.12
CA GLY A 80 -0.37 -3.50 12.04
C GLY A 80 -0.71 -2.84 13.37
N LEU A 81 -0.60 -3.56 14.49
CA LEU A 81 -0.77 -2.99 15.83
C LEU A 81 0.34 -1.99 16.17
N GLN A 82 1.57 -2.24 15.74
CA GLN A 82 2.68 -1.29 15.90
C GLN A 82 2.44 -0.02 15.07
N ALA A 83 2.05 -0.18 13.80
CA ALA A 83 1.69 0.93 12.92
C ALA A 83 0.54 1.76 13.50
N ARG A 84 -0.47 1.10 14.08
CA ARG A 84 -1.62 1.77 14.69
C ARG A 84 -1.19 2.78 15.77
N SER A 85 -0.33 2.38 16.70
CA SER A 85 0.15 3.28 17.77
C SER A 85 0.80 4.55 17.21
N VAL A 86 1.59 4.41 16.13
CA VAL A 86 2.23 5.56 15.47
C VAL A 86 1.21 6.43 14.74
N MET A 87 0.26 5.80 14.03
CA MET A 87 -0.80 6.52 13.30
C MET A 87 -1.72 7.32 14.23
N GLU A 88 -2.09 6.78 15.40
CA GLU A 88 -2.91 7.48 16.39
C GLU A 88 -2.21 8.75 16.91
N ILE A 89 -0.90 8.67 17.18
CA ILE A 89 -0.11 9.83 17.60
C ILE A 89 0.03 10.81 16.44
N LEU A 90 0.35 10.33 15.24
CA LEU A 90 0.53 11.19 14.06
C LEU A 90 -0.73 11.98 13.73
N GLY A 91 -1.91 11.34 13.79
CA GLY A 91 -3.19 12.01 13.58
C GLY A 91 -3.51 13.09 14.61
N ARG A 92 -2.95 12.99 15.83
CA ARG A 92 -3.10 14.00 16.89
C ARG A 92 -2.10 15.14 16.75
N GLU A 93 -0.83 14.81 16.47
CA GLU A 93 0.27 15.78 16.46
C GLU A 93 0.37 16.57 15.14
N VAL A 94 -0.20 16.05 14.04
CA VAL A 94 -0.21 16.72 12.73
C VAL A 94 -1.64 16.97 12.29
N PRO A 95 -2.24 18.10 12.71
CA PRO A 95 -3.62 18.44 12.36
C PRO A 95 -3.84 18.41 10.85
N GLY A 96 -4.88 17.69 10.44
CA GLY A 96 -5.30 17.61 9.04
C GLY A 96 -4.48 16.63 8.18
N VAL A 97 -3.53 15.88 8.74
CA VAL A 97 -2.89 14.75 8.02
C VAL A 97 -3.94 13.75 7.56
N GLN A 98 -3.77 13.24 6.34
CA GLN A 98 -4.55 12.12 5.81
C GLN A 98 -3.75 10.82 5.91
N LEU A 99 -4.39 9.76 6.37
CA LEU A 99 -3.75 8.49 6.70
C LEU A 99 -4.25 7.38 5.78
N ALA A 100 -3.33 6.73 5.09
CA ALA A 100 -3.60 5.52 4.31
C ALA A 100 -2.96 4.32 5.00
N PHE A 101 -3.67 3.19 5.02
CA PHE A 101 -3.15 1.94 5.57
C PHE A 101 -3.27 0.78 4.58
N THR A 102 -2.20 0.01 4.43
CA THR A 102 -2.24 -1.21 3.63
C THR A 102 -1.67 -2.40 4.38
N HIS A 103 -2.21 -3.59 4.06
CA HIS A 103 -1.72 -4.85 4.59
C HIS A 103 -1.49 -5.90 3.50
N PHE A 104 -0.68 -6.91 3.80
CA PHE A 104 -0.43 -8.04 2.91
C PHE A 104 -1.28 -9.26 3.28
N SER A 105 -1.33 -9.60 4.57
CA SER A 105 -1.95 -10.83 5.05
C SER A 105 -3.48 -10.74 5.13
N PRO A 106 -4.22 -11.80 4.73
CA PRO A 106 -5.65 -11.91 4.98
C PRO A 106 -6.06 -11.86 6.46
N SER A 107 -5.16 -12.19 7.38
CA SER A 107 -5.45 -12.08 8.82
C SER A 107 -5.61 -10.63 9.28
N ALA A 108 -5.06 -9.66 8.55
CA ALA A 108 -5.12 -8.25 8.92
C ALA A 108 -6.40 -7.53 8.45
N VAL A 109 -7.30 -8.19 7.71
CA VAL A 109 -8.54 -7.57 7.19
C VAL A 109 -9.41 -6.98 8.31
N ALA A 110 -9.57 -7.70 9.42
CA ALA A 110 -10.35 -7.23 10.56
C ALA A 110 -9.69 -6.05 11.28
N LEU A 111 -8.35 -6.02 11.31
CA LEU A 111 -7.57 -4.93 11.86
C LEU A 111 -7.66 -3.69 10.97
N ALA A 112 -7.53 -3.84 9.66
CA ALA A 112 -7.57 -2.75 8.67
C ALA A 112 -8.84 -1.90 8.80
N ARG A 113 -9.99 -2.54 9.05
CA ARG A 113 -11.29 -1.85 9.27
C ARG A 113 -11.34 -0.99 10.55
N ARG A 114 -10.39 -1.17 11.45
CA ARG A 114 -10.29 -0.48 12.75
C ARG A 114 -9.04 0.41 12.84
N MET A 115 -8.28 0.52 11.76
CA MET A 115 -7.14 1.43 11.73
C MET A 115 -7.64 2.87 11.68
N PRO A 116 -6.95 3.82 12.33
CA PRO A 116 -7.23 5.25 12.20
C PRO A 116 -6.73 5.74 10.82
N ALA A 117 -7.39 5.29 9.75
CA ALA A 117 -7.02 5.58 8.36
C ALA A 117 -8.24 6.11 7.60
N ASP A 118 -8.02 7.10 6.74
CA ASP A 118 -9.01 7.59 5.77
C ASP A 118 -9.26 6.58 4.65
N VAL A 119 -8.25 5.75 4.34
CA VAL A 119 -8.37 4.61 3.43
C VAL A 119 -7.56 3.44 3.94
N ALA A 120 -8.14 2.24 3.91
CA ALA A 120 -7.49 1.02 4.35
C ALA A 120 -7.78 -0.13 3.39
N GLY A 121 -6.77 -0.92 3.03
CA GLY A 121 -6.95 -2.04 2.10
C GLY A 121 -5.76 -2.98 2.01
N TYR A 122 -5.79 -3.87 1.02
CA TYR A 122 -4.59 -4.62 0.68
C TYR A 122 -3.57 -3.71 -0.01
N LEU A 123 -2.29 -4.08 0.09
CA LEU A 123 -1.29 -3.51 -0.81
C LEU A 123 -1.60 -3.97 -2.25
N PRO A 124 -1.62 -3.07 -3.25
CA PRO A 124 -1.76 -3.41 -4.67
C PRO A 124 -0.70 -4.39 -5.18
N TRP A 125 -0.83 -4.82 -6.43
CA TRP A 125 0.24 -5.59 -7.04
C TRP A 125 1.47 -4.71 -7.19
N ASP A 126 2.64 -5.26 -6.83
CA ASP A 126 3.92 -4.56 -6.93
C ASP A 126 4.38 -4.51 -8.40
N LEU A 127 3.66 -3.71 -9.17
CA LEU A 127 3.85 -3.47 -10.59
C LEU A 127 3.92 -1.96 -10.82
N PRO A 128 4.83 -1.46 -11.68
CA PRO A 128 5.01 -0.03 -11.89
C PRO A 128 3.76 0.70 -12.36
N ASP A 129 2.96 0.05 -13.21
CA ASP A 129 1.70 0.61 -13.72
C ASP A 129 0.66 0.78 -12.61
N GLU A 130 0.50 -0.21 -11.73
CA GLU A 130 -0.44 -0.12 -10.61
C GLU A 130 0.06 0.84 -9.53
N MET A 131 1.30 0.64 -9.07
CA MET A 131 1.87 1.42 -7.98
C MET A 131 2.11 2.87 -8.40
N GLY A 132 2.45 3.13 -9.67
CA GLY A 132 2.59 4.48 -10.21
C GLY A 132 1.28 5.25 -10.09
N ALA A 133 0.18 4.69 -10.61
CA ALA A 133 -1.14 5.32 -10.50
C ALA A 133 -1.56 5.57 -9.04
N VAL A 134 -1.30 4.62 -8.14
CA VAL A 134 -1.60 4.78 -6.71
C VAL A 134 -0.76 5.87 -6.06
N LEU A 135 0.54 5.93 -6.34
CA LEU A 135 1.42 6.96 -5.80
C LEU A 135 1.06 8.35 -6.32
N ASP A 136 0.68 8.45 -7.60
CA ASP A 136 0.26 9.70 -8.23
C ASP A 136 -1.08 10.22 -7.66
N ALA A 137 -2.00 9.32 -7.32
CA ALA A 137 -3.28 9.68 -6.71
C ALA A 137 -3.16 9.99 -5.20
N VAL A 138 -2.47 9.14 -4.43
CA VAL A 138 -2.33 9.29 -2.97
C VAL A 138 -1.39 10.45 -2.63
N ARG A 139 -0.33 10.64 -3.41
CA ARG A 139 0.76 11.62 -3.20
C ARG A 139 1.24 11.68 -1.74
N PRO A 140 1.72 10.54 -1.19
CA PRO A 140 2.15 10.49 0.19
C PRO A 140 3.37 11.39 0.43
N SER A 141 3.33 12.18 1.49
CA SER A 141 4.49 12.90 2.03
C SER A 141 5.39 11.98 2.84
N LEU A 142 4.84 10.87 3.35
CA LEU A 142 5.54 9.82 4.09
C LEU A 142 5.00 8.45 3.67
N LEU A 143 5.91 7.52 3.41
CA LEU A 143 5.60 6.10 3.25
C LEU A 143 6.38 5.32 4.30
N ALA A 144 5.67 4.69 5.23
CA ALA A 144 6.23 3.97 6.36
C ALA A 144 5.95 2.47 6.24
N PHE A 145 7.00 1.66 6.22
CA PHE A 145 6.92 0.21 6.22
C PHE A 145 7.22 -0.33 7.62
N THR A 146 6.29 -1.07 8.19
CA THR A 146 6.50 -1.73 9.47
C THR A 146 7.16 -3.10 9.24
N LYS A 147 8.20 -3.38 10.00
CA LYS A 147 8.99 -4.60 9.93
C LYS A 147 9.40 -5.02 11.33
N THR A 148 9.30 -6.31 11.62
CA THR A 148 9.99 -6.97 12.75
C THR A 148 11.41 -7.38 12.37
#